data_AF-A0A9Q3ZC19-F1
#
_entry.id   AF-A0A9Q3ZC19-F1
#
_cell.length_a   1.000
_cell.length_b   1.000
_cell.length_c   1.000
_cell.angle_alpha   90.00
_cell.angle_beta   90.00
_cell.angle_gamma   90.00
#
_symmetry.space_group_name_H-M   'P 1'
#
loop_
_entity.id
_entity.type
_entity.pdbx_description
1 polymer ?
#
loop_
_entity_poly.entity_id
_entity_poly.type
_entity_poly.pdbx_seq_one_letter_code
_entity_poly.pdbx_strand_id
1 'polypeptide(L)'
;MNKTALSTSGGPATHRAIKSISRDLKWLNERTWPLASMVLVLAVLGLYGYIVHEKVPLSLFSPGIITGLPALFVFQLLAITLIVAMILSPALFLYSELPKVRVPSRKKRLLLATKRSRFQSITGRAKLLFQKHPFALIWSMASLLSCVIWLATVYKLLALEPNSEDGTRITTSGLLLVFATFFLTTLVAIILRTRKSITHAFFISLFSSLFQILTFFIFTLPALAISESSIQQGPNDQRISLISTFFIALILTQILGAIFIGTLSKNKQPIATSTFAALALMTLSHTILQPVGSALTANALQISASGARACAIFGLNTQLSVLDDIRATPITSIPLKILTEADSQYVVRPHGTSSKKTYFVPTEAVAWIDDCSPPNPGEKDDGSEGEPGEKKDKTDHQPQEQDR
;
A
#
# COMPACT_ATOMS: atom_id res chain seq x y z
N MET A 1 48.34 31.84 19.11
CA MET A 1 47.76 31.44 17.82
C MET A 1 47.11 30.07 17.98
N ASN A 2 45.79 30.06 18.12
CA ASN A 2 44.98 28.87 18.35
C ASN A 2 44.90 28.00 17.09
N LYS A 3 45.37 26.75 17.19
CA LYS A 3 44.90 25.66 16.32
C LYS A 3 43.61 25.12 16.94
N THR A 4 42.48 25.56 16.40
CA THR A 4 41.18 24.92 16.63
C THR A 4 41.18 23.57 15.92
N ALA A 5 41.62 22.53 16.65
CA ALA A 5 41.38 21.16 16.27
C ALA A 5 39.86 20.90 16.35
N LEU A 6 39.25 20.73 15.19
CA LEU A 6 37.87 20.27 15.06
C LEU A 6 37.82 18.82 15.56
N SER A 7 37.52 18.67 16.85
CA SER A 7 37.26 17.38 17.50
C SER A 7 35.98 16.79 16.93
N THR A 8 36.09 15.93 15.92
CA THR A 8 35.00 15.06 15.50
C THR A 8 34.80 14.00 16.58
N SER A 9 33.90 14.26 17.53
CA SER A 9 33.48 13.33 18.58
C SER A 9 32.56 12.22 18.03
N GLY A 10 33.01 11.53 16.99
CA GLY A 10 32.37 10.30 16.52
C GLY A 10 32.81 9.13 17.40
N GLY A 11 32.03 8.76 18.41
CA GLY A 11 32.32 7.59 19.26
C GLY A 11 32.54 6.28 18.46
N PRO A 12 33.06 5.22 19.10
CA PRO A 12 33.37 3.93 18.44
C PRO A 12 32.14 3.22 17.82
N ALA A 13 30.93 3.69 18.10
CA ALA A 13 29.69 3.23 17.48
C ALA A 13 29.45 3.88 16.09
N THR A 14 29.65 5.19 15.97
CA THR A 14 29.47 5.93 14.69
C THR A 14 30.52 5.52 13.67
N HIS A 15 31.78 5.33 14.08
CA HIS A 15 32.83 4.84 13.17
C HIS A 15 32.53 3.41 12.64
N ARG A 16 31.93 2.54 13.47
CA ARG A 16 31.50 1.21 13.02
C ARG A 16 30.32 1.27 12.05
N ALA A 17 29.36 2.15 12.31
CA ALA A 17 28.20 2.35 11.42
C ALA A 17 28.62 2.89 10.04
N ILE A 18 29.51 3.89 10.01
CA ILE A 18 30.04 4.46 8.76
C ILE A 18 30.81 3.39 7.97
N LYS A 19 31.65 2.59 8.64
CA LYS A 19 32.37 1.50 7.99
C LYS A 19 31.44 0.40 7.45
N SER A 20 30.35 0.09 8.14
CA SER A 20 29.35 -0.86 7.60
C SER A 20 28.63 -0.29 6.38
N ILE A 21 28.20 0.97 6.42
CA ILE A 21 27.51 1.62 5.30
C ILE A 21 28.43 1.72 4.08
N SER A 22 29.68 2.15 4.27
CA SER A 22 30.67 2.24 3.19
C SER A 22 30.92 0.88 2.52
N ARG A 23 31.07 -0.18 3.32
CA ARG A 23 31.24 -1.55 2.79
C ARG A 23 30.02 -2.02 2.02
N ASP A 24 28.83 -1.69 2.50
CA ASP A 24 27.59 -2.12 1.86
C ASP A 24 27.30 -1.32 0.57
N LEU A 25 27.62 -0.02 0.54
CA LEU A 25 27.61 0.81 -0.68
C LEU A 25 28.63 0.32 -1.70
N LYS A 26 29.83 -0.08 -1.25
CA LYS A 26 30.83 -0.71 -2.12
C LYS A 26 30.30 -2.00 -2.74
N TRP A 27 29.59 -2.83 -1.97
CA TRP A 27 28.97 -4.05 -2.49
C TRP A 27 27.95 -3.78 -3.59
N LEU A 28 27.11 -2.74 -3.42
CA LEU A 28 26.16 -2.28 -4.44
C LEU A 28 26.90 -1.80 -5.69
N ASN A 29 27.91 -0.94 -5.52
CA ASN A 29 28.66 -0.36 -6.63
C ASN A 29 29.42 -1.42 -7.46
N GLU A 30 30.01 -2.42 -6.81
CA GLU A 30 30.68 -3.54 -7.48
C GLU A 30 29.72 -4.40 -8.32
N ARG A 31 28.41 -4.31 -8.05
CA ARG A 31 27.35 -5.14 -8.65
C ARG A 31 26.29 -4.28 -9.34
N THR A 32 26.61 -3.06 -9.72
CA THR A 32 25.66 -2.15 -10.36
C THR A 32 25.13 -2.74 -11.68
N TRP A 33 25.99 -3.31 -12.51
CA TRP A 33 25.58 -3.83 -13.82
C TRP A 33 24.59 -5.02 -13.74
N PRO A 34 24.80 -6.10 -12.92
CA PRO A 34 23.83 -7.18 -12.86
C PRO A 34 22.54 -6.74 -12.16
N LEU A 35 22.64 -5.85 -11.17
CA LEU A 35 21.46 -5.29 -10.50
C LEU A 35 20.63 -4.46 -11.48
N ALA A 36 21.26 -3.58 -12.26
CA ALA A 36 20.58 -2.79 -13.28
C ALA A 36 19.90 -3.67 -14.35
N SER A 37 20.57 -4.74 -14.79
CA SER A 37 19.98 -5.71 -15.72
C SER A 37 18.73 -6.38 -15.12
N MET A 38 18.80 -6.85 -13.87
CA MET A 38 17.65 -7.47 -13.19
C MET A 38 16.50 -6.47 -12.99
N VAL A 39 16.83 -5.23 -12.64
CA VAL A 39 15.87 -4.12 -12.50
C VAL A 39 15.13 -3.88 -13.81
N LEU A 40 15.86 -3.82 -14.93
CA LEU A 40 15.27 -3.64 -16.26
C LEU A 40 14.36 -4.81 -16.63
N VAL A 41 14.81 -6.04 -16.43
CA VAL A 41 14.01 -7.25 -16.71
C VAL A 41 12.73 -7.26 -15.89
N LEU A 42 12.79 -6.92 -14.60
CA LEU A 42 11.61 -6.86 -13.73
C LEU A 42 10.65 -5.73 -14.13
N ALA A 43 11.16 -4.58 -14.55
CA ALA A 43 10.33 -3.49 -15.04
C ALA A 43 9.58 -3.90 -16.32
N VAL A 44 10.27 -4.53 -17.28
CA VAL A 44 9.67 -5.06 -18.51
C VAL A 44 8.65 -6.14 -18.19
N LEU A 45 8.96 -7.05 -17.26
CA LEU A 45 8.04 -8.11 -16.84
C LEU A 45 6.77 -7.54 -16.17
N GLY A 46 6.92 -6.53 -15.31
CA GLY A 46 5.78 -5.85 -14.69
C GLY A 46 4.91 -5.13 -15.72
N LEU A 47 5.53 -4.44 -16.68
CA LEU A 47 4.83 -3.80 -17.78
C LEU A 47 4.11 -4.81 -18.68
N TYR A 48 4.74 -5.92 -19.02
CA TYR A 48 4.12 -7.02 -19.76
C TYR A 48 2.91 -7.58 -19.00
N GLY A 49 3.07 -7.84 -17.70
CA GLY A 49 1.99 -8.29 -16.83
C GLY A 49 0.80 -7.33 -16.83
N TYR A 50 1.07 -6.02 -16.78
CA TYR A 50 0.07 -4.96 -16.90
C TYR A 50 -0.65 -4.97 -18.26
N ILE A 51 0.08 -5.01 -19.38
CA ILE A 51 -0.49 -5.06 -20.74
C ILE A 51 -1.45 -6.25 -20.88
N VAL A 52 -1.02 -7.43 -20.44
CA VAL A 52 -1.81 -8.66 -20.54
C VAL A 52 -3.05 -8.62 -19.64
N HIS A 53 -2.91 -8.12 -18.41
CA HIS A 53 -3.98 -8.12 -17.41
C HIS A 53 -5.02 -7.02 -17.65
N GLU A 54 -4.57 -5.80 -17.91
CA GLU A 54 -5.42 -4.62 -18.14
C GLU A 54 -5.90 -4.48 -19.59
N LYS A 55 -5.39 -5.31 -20.50
CA LYS A 55 -5.73 -5.32 -21.94
C LYS A 55 -5.47 -3.97 -22.60
N VAL A 56 -4.37 -3.32 -22.21
CA VAL A 56 -3.93 -2.04 -22.79
C VAL A 56 -2.95 -2.33 -23.92
N PRO A 57 -3.27 -1.99 -25.19
CA PRO A 57 -2.40 -2.32 -26.31
C PRO A 57 -1.25 -1.31 -26.40
N LEU A 58 -0.25 -1.47 -25.53
CA LEU A 58 1.00 -0.69 -25.53
C LEU A 58 2.10 -1.47 -26.24
N SER A 59 2.95 -0.77 -26.98
CA SER A 59 4.17 -1.35 -27.56
C SER A 59 5.31 -1.32 -26.55
N LEU A 60 5.83 -2.49 -26.16
CA LEU A 60 6.98 -2.59 -25.24
C LEU A 60 8.26 -1.93 -25.77
N PHE A 61 8.33 -1.69 -27.08
CA PHE A 61 9.48 -1.10 -27.76
C PHE A 61 9.30 0.39 -28.09
N SER A 62 8.22 0.99 -27.60
CA SER A 62 8.00 2.43 -27.71
C SER A 62 9.16 3.21 -27.04
N PRO A 63 9.69 4.27 -27.68
CA PRO A 63 10.69 5.14 -27.07
C PRO A 63 10.21 5.73 -25.74
N GLY A 64 8.95 6.18 -25.65
CA GLY A 64 8.40 6.73 -24.41
C GLY A 64 8.40 5.71 -23.27
N ILE A 65 7.99 4.48 -23.58
CA ILE A 65 7.98 3.39 -22.59
C ILE A 65 9.39 3.01 -22.14
N ILE A 66 10.35 2.87 -23.06
CA ILE A 66 11.74 2.49 -22.73
C ILE A 66 12.37 3.51 -21.77
N THR A 67 12.14 4.81 -22.01
CA THR A 67 12.66 5.87 -21.13
C THR A 67 11.99 5.90 -19.75
N GLY A 68 10.74 5.45 -19.64
CA GLY A 68 9.98 5.41 -18.39
C GLY A 68 10.25 4.18 -17.50
N LEU A 69 10.85 3.11 -18.02
CA LEU A 69 11.08 1.86 -17.27
C LEU A 69 11.84 2.03 -15.94
N PRO A 70 12.92 2.85 -15.85
CA PRO A 70 13.60 3.05 -14.57
C PRO A 70 12.70 3.73 -13.53
N ALA A 71 11.92 4.73 -13.93
CA ALA A 71 10.98 5.43 -13.05
C ALA A 71 9.88 4.48 -12.57
N LEU A 72 9.32 3.68 -13.47
CA LEU A 72 8.34 2.63 -13.16
C LEU A 72 8.88 1.69 -12.06
N PHE A 73 10.12 1.22 -12.22
CA PHE A 73 10.74 0.34 -11.23
C PHE A 73 10.88 1.02 -9.87
N VAL A 74 11.33 2.28 -9.83
CA VAL A 74 11.49 3.05 -8.59
C VAL A 74 10.16 3.18 -7.86
N PHE A 75 9.07 3.54 -8.57
CA PHE A 75 7.74 3.64 -7.96
C PHE A 75 7.23 2.30 -7.43
N GLN A 76 7.44 1.20 -8.17
CA GLN A 76 7.07 -0.13 -7.71
C GLN A 76 7.87 -0.55 -6.47
N LEU A 77 9.19 -0.33 -6.47
CA LEU A 77 10.05 -0.64 -5.33
C LEU A 77 9.65 0.18 -4.10
N LEU A 78 9.34 1.46 -4.27
CA LEU A 78 8.85 2.34 -3.22
C LEU A 78 7.53 1.80 -2.65
N ALA A 79 6.56 1.47 -3.52
CA ALA A 79 5.26 0.95 -3.13
C ALA A 79 5.39 -0.38 -2.33
N ILE A 80 6.17 -1.34 -2.84
CA ILE A 80 6.42 -2.61 -2.13
C ILE A 80 7.11 -2.36 -0.80
N THR A 81 8.12 -1.50 -0.77
CA THR A 81 8.85 -1.18 0.47
C THR A 81 7.92 -0.55 1.50
N LEU A 82 7.03 0.35 1.09
CA LEU A 82 6.06 0.99 1.97
C LEU A 82 5.01 -0.01 2.47
N ILE A 83 4.49 -0.88 1.61
CA ILE A 83 3.56 -1.96 1.99
C ILE A 83 4.23 -2.91 2.99
N VAL A 84 5.44 -3.38 2.69
CA VAL A 84 6.20 -4.28 3.57
C VAL A 84 6.53 -3.58 4.90
N ALA A 85 6.94 -2.32 4.87
CA ALA A 85 7.21 -1.55 6.07
C ALA A 85 5.95 -1.43 6.94
N MET A 86 4.79 -1.12 6.35
CA MET A 86 3.52 -1.06 7.07
C MET A 86 3.15 -2.41 7.70
N ILE A 87 3.18 -3.49 6.91
CA ILE A 87 2.86 -4.85 7.39
C ILE A 87 3.79 -5.25 8.54
N LEU A 88 5.10 -4.96 8.42
CA LEU A 88 6.10 -5.40 9.40
C LEU A 88 6.30 -4.44 10.57
N SER A 89 5.78 -3.20 10.50
CA SER A 89 5.96 -2.18 11.55
C SER A 89 5.54 -2.65 12.94
N PRO A 90 4.34 -3.27 13.14
CA PRO A 90 3.95 -3.78 14.45
C PRO A 90 4.99 -4.77 15.01
N ALA A 91 5.52 -5.66 14.15
CA ALA A 91 6.53 -6.61 14.56
C ALA A 91 7.90 -5.95 14.83
N LEU A 92 8.27 -4.93 14.06
CA LEU A 92 9.54 -4.19 14.20
C LEU A 92 9.64 -3.44 15.52
N PHE A 93 8.59 -2.71 15.89
CA PHE A 93 8.57 -1.92 17.14
C PHE A 93 8.83 -2.83 18.36
N LEU A 94 8.15 -3.97 18.42
CA LEU A 94 8.33 -4.92 19.51
C LEU A 94 9.67 -5.69 19.46
N TYR A 95 10.24 -5.90 18.27
CA TYR A 95 11.54 -6.58 18.13
C TYR A 95 12.69 -5.76 18.71
N SER A 96 12.65 -4.43 18.55
CA SER A 96 13.73 -3.52 18.95
C SER A 96 14.11 -3.60 20.45
N GLU A 97 13.18 -4.07 21.28
CA GLU A 97 13.25 -3.90 22.73
C GLU A 97 13.42 -5.21 23.52
N LEU A 98 13.47 -6.34 22.82
CA LEU A 98 13.60 -7.63 23.47
C LEU A 98 15.07 -8.01 23.70
N PRO A 99 15.38 -8.61 24.87
CA PRO A 99 16.74 -8.96 25.21
C PRO A 99 17.30 -9.93 24.17
N LYS A 100 18.47 -9.61 23.61
CA LYS A 100 19.29 -10.55 22.84
C LYS A 100 19.34 -11.84 23.63
N VAL A 101 18.85 -12.94 23.06
CA VAL A 101 18.80 -14.27 23.71
C VAL A 101 20.13 -14.51 24.40
N ARG A 102 20.12 -14.49 25.74
CA ARG A 102 21.33 -14.64 26.55
C ARG A 102 21.82 -16.05 26.30
N VAL A 103 22.83 -16.17 25.44
CA VAL A 103 23.36 -17.45 25.00
C VAL A 103 23.77 -18.22 26.25
N PRO A 104 23.17 -19.41 26.54
CA PRO A 104 23.51 -20.14 27.74
C PRO A 104 25.00 -20.47 27.73
N SER A 105 25.66 -20.31 28.89
CA SER A 105 27.08 -20.61 29.08
C SER A 105 27.43 -22.02 28.57
N ARG A 106 28.68 -22.23 28.14
CA ARG A 106 29.16 -23.48 27.52
C ARG A 106 28.73 -24.73 28.30
N LYS A 107 28.72 -24.67 29.64
CA LYS A 107 28.22 -25.73 30.56
C LYS A 107 26.71 -26.00 30.44
N LYS A 108 25.86 -24.96 30.41
CA LYS A 108 24.41 -25.13 30.19
C LYS A 108 24.11 -25.62 28.77
N ARG A 109 24.91 -25.22 27.79
CA ARG A 109 24.79 -25.71 26.40
C ARG A 109 25.15 -27.20 26.30
N LEU A 110 26.15 -27.66 27.04
CA LEU A 110 26.52 -29.08 27.16
C LEU A 110 25.40 -29.87 27.84
N LEU A 111 24.90 -29.43 29.00
CA LEU A 111 23.79 -30.09 29.71
C LEU A 111 22.50 -30.18 28.89
N LEU A 112 22.20 -29.13 28.12
CA LEU A 112 21.08 -29.13 27.18
C LEU A 112 21.32 -30.04 25.98
N ALA A 113 22.57 -30.21 25.53
CA ALA A 113 22.92 -31.14 24.45
C ALA A 113 22.84 -32.60 24.90
N THR A 114 23.23 -32.93 26.14
CA THR A 114 23.14 -34.30 26.69
C THR A 114 21.69 -34.73 26.90
N LYS A 115 20.77 -33.80 27.19
CA LYS A 115 19.31 -34.07 27.23
C LYS A 115 18.65 -34.14 25.84
N ARG A 116 19.35 -33.70 24.78
CA ARG A 116 18.79 -33.46 23.43
C ARG A 116 18.69 -34.70 22.55
N SER A 117 19.41 -35.78 22.87
CA SER A 117 19.48 -36.97 22.01
C SER A 117 18.27 -37.90 22.15
N ARG A 118 17.42 -37.72 23.16
CA ARG A 118 16.44 -38.75 23.55
C ARG A 118 14.98 -38.48 23.18
N PHE A 119 14.61 -37.28 22.72
CA PHE A 119 13.22 -36.94 22.34
C PHE A 119 13.22 -35.91 21.21
N GLN A 120 13.15 -36.34 19.95
CA GLN A 120 12.83 -35.47 18.81
C GLN A 120 11.51 -35.89 18.17
N SER A 121 10.40 -35.51 18.80
CA SER A 121 9.13 -35.34 18.09
C SER A 121 9.10 -33.99 17.39
N ILE A 122 8.26 -33.85 16.36
CA ILE A 122 7.99 -32.58 15.63
C ILE A 122 7.63 -31.46 16.63
N THR A 123 6.87 -31.79 17.67
CA THR A 123 6.50 -30.91 18.78
C THR A 123 7.71 -30.40 19.60
N GLY A 124 8.78 -31.18 19.73
CA GLY A 124 10.02 -30.77 20.40
C GLY A 124 10.81 -29.72 19.62
N ARG A 125 10.84 -29.81 18.27
CA ARG A 125 11.49 -28.81 17.40
C ARG A 125 10.72 -27.49 17.40
N ALA A 126 9.39 -27.54 17.35
CA ALA A 126 8.53 -26.37 17.48
C ALA A 126 8.74 -25.68 18.84
N LYS A 127 8.69 -26.44 19.95
CA LYS A 127 8.92 -25.93 21.31
C LYS A 127 10.29 -25.25 21.47
N LEU A 128 11.32 -25.74 20.78
CA LEU A 128 12.66 -25.14 20.78
C LEU A 128 12.73 -23.84 19.96
N LEU A 129 12.03 -23.76 18.82
CA LEU A 129 11.86 -22.52 18.05
C LEU A 129 11.08 -21.47 18.88
N PHE A 130 10.02 -21.89 19.57
CA PHE A 130 9.23 -21.05 20.46
C PHE A 130 10.00 -20.56 21.69
N GLN A 131 10.90 -21.37 22.26
CA GLN A 131 11.81 -20.92 23.32
C GLN A 131 12.90 -19.96 22.82
N LYS A 132 13.32 -20.08 21.56
CA LYS A 132 14.33 -19.18 20.96
C LYS A 132 13.76 -17.82 20.57
N HIS A 133 12.47 -17.74 20.25
CA HIS A 133 11.79 -16.52 19.84
C HIS A 133 10.56 -16.22 20.72
N PRO A 134 10.75 -15.89 22.01
CA PRO A 134 9.67 -15.52 22.93
C PRO A 134 8.80 -14.37 22.37
N PHE A 135 9.39 -13.53 21.53
CA PHE A 135 8.76 -12.45 20.80
C PHE A 135 7.63 -12.93 19.86
N ALA A 136 7.97 -13.84 18.95
CA ALA A 136 7.06 -14.34 17.94
C ALA A 136 5.83 -14.99 18.58
N LEU A 137 5.97 -15.58 19.77
CA LEU A 137 4.87 -16.16 20.51
C LEU A 137 3.92 -15.10 21.09
N ILE A 138 4.44 -14.08 21.80
CA ILE A 138 3.58 -12.99 22.33
C ILE A 138 2.85 -12.30 21.19
N TRP A 139 3.62 -11.91 20.17
CA TRP A 139 3.12 -11.19 19.03
C TRP A 139 2.09 -12.02 18.26
N SER A 140 2.36 -13.31 18.01
CA SER A 140 1.41 -14.19 17.32
C SER A 140 0.13 -14.40 18.13
N MET A 141 0.22 -14.52 19.46
CA MET A 141 -0.97 -14.68 20.30
C MET A 141 -1.80 -13.38 20.34
N ALA A 142 -1.15 -12.22 20.48
CA ALA A 142 -1.81 -10.91 20.45
C ALA A 142 -2.48 -10.67 19.09
N SER A 143 -1.76 -10.87 17.98
CA SER A 143 -2.28 -10.72 16.63
C SER A 143 -3.42 -11.70 16.33
N LEU A 144 -3.33 -12.95 16.80
CA LEU A 144 -4.40 -13.94 16.59
C LEU A 144 -5.67 -13.57 17.38
N LEU A 145 -5.53 -13.15 18.64
CA LEU A 145 -6.66 -12.69 19.44
C LEU A 145 -7.33 -11.46 18.82
N SER A 146 -6.53 -10.47 18.42
CA SER A 146 -6.97 -9.29 17.70
C SER A 146 -7.68 -9.64 16.39
N CYS A 147 -7.20 -10.66 15.66
CA CYS A 147 -7.81 -11.14 14.42
C CYS A 147 -9.18 -11.77 14.68
N VAL A 148 -9.33 -12.62 15.70
CA VAL A 148 -10.63 -13.20 16.07
C VAL A 148 -11.64 -12.11 16.40
N ILE A 149 -11.23 -11.10 17.17
CA ILE A 149 -12.07 -9.94 17.49
C ILE A 149 -12.48 -9.20 16.22
N TRP A 150 -11.52 -8.90 15.34
CA TRP A 150 -11.78 -8.16 14.11
C TRP A 150 -12.71 -8.93 13.17
N LEU A 151 -12.52 -10.24 13.02
CA LEU A 151 -13.39 -11.10 12.24
C LEU A 151 -14.82 -11.13 12.80
N ALA A 152 -14.98 -11.10 14.13
CA ALA A 152 -16.29 -10.98 14.75
C ALA A 152 -16.95 -9.62 14.47
N THR A 153 -16.17 -8.53 14.43
CA THR A 153 -16.66 -7.21 13.99
C THR A 153 -17.10 -7.25 12.54
N VAL A 154 -16.27 -7.79 11.63
CA VAL A 154 -16.60 -7.91 10.20
C VAL A 154 -17.84 -8.80 9.99
N TYR A 155 -17.97 -9.89 10.75
CA TYR A 155 -19.16 -10.74 10.72
C TYR A 155 -20.43 -9.96 11.03
N LYS A 156 -20.41 -9.14 12.10
CA LYS A 156 -21.53 -8.28 12.44
C LYS A 156 -21.80 -7.27 11.33
N LEU A 157 -20.76 -6.62 10.81
CA LEU A 157 -20.89 -5.63 9.72
C LEU A 157 -21.54 -6.22 8.47
N LEU A 158 -21.20 -7.45 8.09
CA LEU A 158 -21.81 -8.16 6.96
C LEU A 158 -23.28 -8.50 7.18
N ALA A 159 -23.76 -8.48 8.43
CA ALA A 159 -25.16 -8.73 8.77
C ALA A 159 -26.01 -7.45 8.81
N LEU A 160 -25.41 -6.25 8.69
CA LEU A 160 -26.15 -4.99 8.61
C LEU A 160 -26.43 -4.60 7.17
N GLU A 161 -27.48 -3.79 6.99
CA GLU A 161 -27.74 -3.10 5.74
C GLU A 161 -26.62 -2.08 5.43
N PRO A 162 -26.28 -1.90 4.13
CA PRO A 162 -25.26 -0.95 3.70
C PRO A 162 -25.63 0.48 4.11
N ASN A 163 -24.66 1.24 4.63
CA ASN A 163 -24.78 2.63 5.11
C ASN A 163 -25.65 2.87 6.36
N SER A 164 -25.90 1.84 7.17
CA SER A 164 -26.50 2.04 8.51
C SER A 164 -25.60 2.84 9.46
N GLU A 165 -26.17 3.75 10.25
CA GLU A 165 -25.44 4.49 11.30
C GLU A 165 -24.77 3.55 12.32
N ASP A 166 -25.38 2.40 12.55
CA ASP A 166 -24.86 1.33 13.41
C ASP A 166 -23.58 0.68 12.85
N GLY A 167 -23.40 0.67 11.52
CA GLY A 167 -22.17 0.17 10.90
C GLY A 167 -20.94 0.96 11.31
N THR A 168 -21.05 2.29 11.39
CA THR A 168 -19.96 3.16 11.85
C THR A 168 -19.63 2.92 13.33
N ARG A 169 -20.66 2.75 14.18
CA ARG A 169 -20.49 2.44 15.61
C ARG A 169 -19.84 1.07 15.84
N ILE A 170 -20.23 0.06 15.08
CA ILE A 170 -19.65 -1.29 15.17
C ILE A 170 -18.19 -1.30 14.69
N THR A 171 -17.89 -0.59 13.60
CA THR A 171 -16.52 -0.50 13.06
C THR A 171 -15.58 0.21 14.05
N THR A 172 -16.01 1.36 14.59
CA THR A 172 -15.22 2.14 15.55
C THR A 172 -15.01 1.39 16.87
N SER A 173 -16.06 0.76 17.41
CA SER A 173 -15.95 -0.06 18.63
C SER A 173 -15.08 -1.31 18.42
N GLY A 174 -15.18 -1.96 17.26
CA GLY A 174 -14.30 -3.08 16.89
C GLY A 174 -12.83 -2.69 16.82
N LEU A 175 -12.51 -1.56 16.17
CA LEU A 175 -11.15 -1.04 16.10
C LEU A 175 -10.58 -0.72 17.49
N LEU A 176 -11.37 -0.09 18.36
CA LEU A 176 -11.00 0.19 19.74
C LEU A 176 -10.74 -1.09 20.54
N LEU A 177 -11.56 -2.14 20.35
CA LEU A 177 -11.37 -3.42 21.02
C LEU A 177 -10.08 -4.11 20.55
N VAL A 178 -9.81 -4.10 19.24
CA VAL A 178 -8.55 -4.62 18.67
C VAL A 178 -7.35 -3.86 19.22
N PHE A 179 -7.42 -2.54 19.25
CA PHE A 179 -6.37 -1.69 19.81
C PHE A 179 -6.10 -2.03 21.28
N ALA A 180 -7.15 -2.03 22.11
CA ALA A 180 -7.05 -2.26 23.55
C ALA A 180 -6.49 -3.67 23.84
N THR A 181 -6.98 -4.69 23.14
CA THR A 181 -6.53 -6.07 23.35
C THR A 181 -5.09 -6.29 22.92
N PHE A 182 -4.67 -5.77 21.76
CA PHE A 182 -3.28 -5.84 21.33
C PHE A 182 -2.36 -5.07 22.27
N PHE A 183 -2.76 -3.86 22.66
CA PHE A 183 -2.00 -3.01 23.58
C PHE A 183 -1.80 -3.69 24.93
N LEU A 184 -2.87 -4.15 25.57
CA LEU A 184 -2.79 -4.73 26.91
C LEU A 184 -1.96 -6.03 26.92
N THR A 185 -2.18 -6.90 25.92
CA THR A 185 -1.45 -8.17 25.83
C THR A 185 0.04 -7.98 25.61
N THR A 186 0.44 -7.06 24.72
CA THR A 186 1.85 -6.73 24.50
C THR A 186 2.49 -6.03 25.71
N LEU A 187 1.79 -5.08 26.34
CA LEU A 187 2.26 -4.34 27.51
C LEU A 187 2.55 -5.28 28.69
N VAL A 188 1.57 -6.11 29.06
CA VAL A 188 1.71 -7.09 30.14
C VAL A 188 2.86 -8.05 29.84
N ALA A 189 2.96 -8.52 28.61
CA ALA A 189 4.01 -9.46 28.23
C ALA A 189 5.42 -8.85 28.26
N ILE A 190 5.57 -7.56 27.90
CA ILE A 190 6.84 -6.84 28.00
C ILE A 190 7.21 -6.59 29.45
N ILE A 191 6.29 -6.08 30.28
CA ILE A 191 6.53 -5.79 31.70
C ILE A 191 7.00 -7.05 32.44
N LEU A 192 6.29 -8.18 32.25
CA LEU A 192 6.62 -9.45 32.90
C LEU A 192 7.98 -10.01 32.47
N ARG A 193 8.44 -9.74 31.23
CA ARG A 193 9.66 -10.36 30.68
C ARG A 193 10.91 -9.50 30.71
N THR A 194 10.79 -8.18 30.59
CA THR A 194 11.96 -7.31 30.37
C THR A 194 12.45 -6.59 31.61
N ARG A 195 11.63 -6.49 32.68
CA ARG A 195 11.93 -5.67 33.90
C ARG A 195 12.46 -4.26 33.55
N LYS A 196 12.14 -3.74 32.36
CA LYS A 196 12.50 -2.40 31.90
C LYS A 196 11.55 -1.37 32.51
N SER A 197 11.93 -0.08 32.42
CA SER A 197 11.05 1.02 32.81
C SER A 197 9.70 0.91 32.11
N ILE A 198 8.62 1.05 32.89
CA ILE A 198 7.23 0.95 32.45
C ILE A 198 6.95 1.95 31.31
N THR A 199 7.57 3.13 31.37
CA THR A 199 7.40 4.19 30.38
C THR A 199 7.83 3.76 28.98
N HIS A 200 8.96 3.06 28.83
CA HIS A 200 9.40 2.59 27.52
C HIS A 200 8.46 1.50 26.98
N ALA A 201 8.09 0.53 27.83
CA ALA A 201 7.16 -0.53 27.47
C ALA A 201 5.80 0.01 27.00
N PHE A 202 5.33 1.09 27.63
CA PHE A 202 4.12 1.80 27.23
C PHE A 202 4.20 2.34 25.80
N PHE A 203 5.22 3.16 25.49
CA PHE A 203 5.34 3.77 24.15
C PHE A 203 5.50 2.73 23.04
N ILE A 204 6.30 1.69 23.24
CA ILE A 204 6.50 0.64 22.23
C ILE A 204 5.19 -0.10 21.95
N SER A 205 4.47 -0.47 23.01
CA SER A 205 3.19 -1.17 22.89
C SER A 205 2.15 -0.26 22.20
N LEU A 206 2.13 1.03 22.54
CA LEU A 206 1.25 2.03 21.94
C LEU A 206 1.45 2.13 20.42
N PHE A 207 2.68 2.41 19.97
CA PHE A 207 2.97 2.52 18.54
C PHE A 207 2.72 1.21 17.80
N SER A 208 3.13 0.08 18.39
CA SER A 208 2.86 -1.23 17.80
C SER A 208 1.36 -1.49 17.61
N SER A 209 0.52 -1.14 18.58
CA SER A 209 -0.93 -1.27 18.48
C SER A 209 -1.53 -0.36 17.42
N LEU A 210 -1.05 0.90 17.32
CA LEU A 210 -1.51 1.86 16.31
C LEU A 210 -1.23 1.34 14.89
N PHE A 211 -0.03 0.83 14.63
CA PHE A 211 0.29 0.23 13.33
C PHE A 211 -0.50 -1.07 13.10
N GLN A 212 -0.80 -1.84 14.14
CA GLN A 212 -1.58 -3.08 14.00
C GLN A 212 -3.02 -2.78 13.58
N ILE A 213 -3.69 -1.81 14.21
CA ILE A 213 -5.06 -1.42 13.81
C ILE A 213 -5.09 -0.84 12.40
N LEU A 214 -4.09 -0.02 12.04
CA LEU A 214 -4.00 0.57 10.72
C LEU A 214 -3.82 -0.53 9.65
N THR A 215 -2.98 -1.53 9.94
CA THR A 215 -2.80 -2.68 9.06
C THR A 215 -4.10 -3.44 8.88
N PHE A 216 -4.83 -3.74 9.96
CA PHE A 216 -6.10 -4.47 9.84
C PHE A 216 -7.15 -3.68 9.06
N PHE A 217 -7.27 -2.38 9.33
CA PHE A 217 -8.21 -1.52 8.63
C PHE A 217 -7.92 -1.46 7.12
N ILE A 218 -6.67 -1.16 6.73
CA ILE A 218 -6.26 -1.05 5.32
C ILE A 218 -6.50 -2.37 4.58
N PHE A 219 -6.19 -3.51 5.19
CA PHE A 219 -6.33 -4.81 4.55
C PHE A 219 -7.78 -5.34 4.56
N THR A 220 -8.70 -4.70 5.28
CA THR A 220 -10.13 -5.08 5.28
C THR A 220 -10.80 -4.69 3.96
N LEU A 221 -10.52 -3.50 3.44
CA LEU A 221 -11.12 -3.00 2.19
C LEU A 221 -10.89 -3.94 0.98
N PRO A 222 -9.64 -4.33 0.64
CA PRO A 222 -9.42 -5.26 -0.46
C PRO A 222 -10.00 -6.65 -0.15
N ALA A 223 -10.00 -7.10 1.10
CA ALA A 223 -10.59 -8.39 1.47
C ALA A 223 -12.11 -8.43 1.20
N LEU A 224 -12.82 -7.33 1.50
CA LEU A 224 -14.24 -7.18 1.21
C LEU A 224 -14.50 -7.14 -0.30
N ALA A 225 -13.75 -6.33 -1.05
CA ALA A 225 -13.90 -6.21 -2.50
C ALA A 225 -13.64 -7.55 -3.24
N ILE A 226 -12.64 -8.31 -2.80
CA ILE A 226 -12.37 -9.65 -3.33
C ILE A 226 -13.51 -10.61 -2.98
N SER A 227 -14.06 -10.52 -1.76
CA SER A 227 -15.19 -11.36 -1.35
C SER A 227 -16.44 -11.11 -2.20
N GLU A 228 -16.72 -9.84 -2.54
CA GLU A 228 -17.89 -9.45 -3.33
C GLU A 228 -17.76 -9.86 -4.79
N SER A 229 -16.58 -9.69 -5.38
CA SER A 229 -16.31 -10.10 -6.76
C SER A 229 -16.28 -11.62 -6.95
N SER A 230 -15.81 -12.36 -5.95
CA SER A 230 -15.67 -13.83 -6.03
C SER A 230 -16.95 -14.56 -5.67
N ILE A 231 -17.77 -14.00 -4.78
CA ILE A 231 -18.96 -14.63 -4.22
C ILE A 231 -20.12 -13.67 -4.43
N GLN A 232 -20.56 -13.52 -5.68
CA GLN A 232 -21.60 -12.55 -6.05
C GLN A 232 -22.96 -12.81 -5.36
N GLN A 233 -23.24 -14.04 -4.91
CA GLN A 233 -24.50 -14.42 -4.21
C GLN A 233 -24.34 -15.62 -3.25
N GLY A 234 -23.13 -15.94 -2.78
CA GLY A 234 -22.93 -17.08 -1.88
C GLY A 234 -23.26 -16.78 -0.41
N PRO A 235 -23.46 -17.83 0.41
CA PRO A 235 -23.77 -17.68 1.82
C PRO A 235 -22.66 -16.91 2.56
N ASN A 236 -23.06 -16.09 3.55
CA ASN A 236 -22.15 -15.25 4.34
C ASN A 236 -20.95 -16.03 4.91
N ASP A 237 -21.14 -17.32 5.25
CA ASP A 237 -20.10 -18.21 5.77
C ASP A 237 -18.89 -18.37 4.82
N GLN A 238 -19.12 -18.44 3.51
CA GLN A 238 -18.03 -18.55 2.54
C GLN A 238 -17.25 -17.24 2.42
N ARG A 239 -17.93 -16.08 2.51
CA ARG A 239 -17.29 -14.76 2.51
C ARG A 239 -16.39 -14.59 3.73
N ILE A 240 -16.88 -14.98 4.91
CA ILE A 240 -16.11 -14.92 6.17
C ILE A 240 -14.91 -15.85 6.12
N SER A 241 -15.05 -17.06 5.57
CA SER A 241 -13.94 -18.01 5.42
C SER A 241 -12.82 -17.44 4.54
N LEU A 242 -13.18 -16.79 3.43
CA LEU A 242 -12.21 -16.13 2.54
C LEU A 242 -11.48 -14.98 3.26
N ILE A 243 -12.23 -14.11 3.95
CA ILE A 243 -11.67 -12.99 4.73
C ILE A 243 -10.76 -13.51 5.85
N SER A 244 -11.18 -14.55 6.57
CA SER A 244 -10.38 -15.21 7.61
C SER A 244 -9.06 -15.75 7.05
N THR A 245 -9.10 -16.41 5.90
CA THR A 245 -7.89 -16.90 5.21
C THR A 245 -6.93 -15.76 4.89
N PHE A 246 -7.46 -14.62 4.45
CA PHE A 246 -6.66 -13.43 4.16
C PHE A 246 -5.96 -12.85 5.40
N PHE A 247 -6.67 -12.74 6.52
CA PHE A 247 -6.07 -12.28 7.78
C PHE A 247 -5.07 -13.29 8.38
N ILE A 248 -5.31 -14.59 8.24
CA ILE A 248 -4.34 -15.62 8.64
C ILE A 248 -3.06 -15.49 7.81
N ALA A 249 -3.17 -15.30 6.49
CA ALA A 249 -2.03 -15.06 5.61
C ALA A 249 -1.26 -13.79 5.98
N LEU A 250 -1.96 -12.71 6.37
CA LEU A 250 -1.35 -11.48 6.88
C LEU A 250 -0.52 -11.75 8.14
N ILE A 251 -1.07 -12.46 9.13
CA ILE A 251 -0.35 -12.80 10.36
C ILE A 251 0.88 -13.66 10.05
N LEU A 252 0.75 -14.67 9.19
CA LEU A 252 1.87 -15.53 8.77
C LEU A 252 2.98 -14.71 8.11
N THR A 253 2.62 -13.74 7.25
CA THR A 253 3.56 -12.82 6.60
C THR A 253 4.31 -11.98 7.62
N GLN A 254 3.62 -11.47 8.64
CA GLN A 254 4.23 -10.69 9.71
C GLN A 254 5.18 -11.54 10.58
N ILE A 255 4.86 -12.81 10.87
CA ILE A 255 5.77 -13.75 11.55
C ILE A 255 7.03 -13.98 10.71
N LEU A 256 6.86 -14.26 9.42
CA LEU A 256 7.97 -14.49 8.48
C LEU A 256 8.87 -13.25 8.41
N GLY A 257 8.29 -12.06 8.31
CA GLY A 257 9.05 -10.82 8.29
C GLY A 257 9.80 -10.55 9.61
N ALA A 258 9.20 -10.84 10.76
CA ALA A 258 9.89 -10.75 12.05
C ALA A 258 11.12 -11.67 12.12
N ILE A 259 11.00 -12.89 11.59
CA ILE A 259 12.11 -13.85 11.49
C ILE A 259 13.17 -13.33 10.50
N PHE A 260 12.75 -12.77 9.37
CA PHE A 260 13.62 -12.18 8.37
C PHE A 260 14.46 -11.05 8.95
N ILE A 261 13.84 -10.08 9.65
CA ILE A 261 14.52 -8.99 10.34
C ILE A 261 15.52 -9.53 11.38
N GLY A 262 15.11 -10.54 12.15
CA GLY A 262 15.97 -11.18 13.14
C GLY A 262 17.16 -11.94 12.55
N THR A 263 17.08 -12.30 11.26
CA THR A 263 18.17 -12.90 10.49
C THR A 263 19.06 -11.81 9.89
N LEU A 264 18.45 -10.75 9.36
CA LEU A 264 19.12 -9.60 8.75
C LEU A 264 20.00 -8.85 9.76
N SER A 265 19.53 -8.70 11.00
CA SER A 265 20.30 -8.09 12.10
C SER A 265 21.56 -8.85 12.50
N LYS A 266 21.65 -10.14 12.14
CA LYS A 266 22.82 -11.01 12.42
C LYS A 266 23.71 -11.19 11.21
N ASN A 267 23.26 -10.78 10.03
CA ASN A 267 24.01 -11.00 8.81
C ASN A 267 25.18 -10.02 8.69
N LYS A 268 26.29 -10.47 8.09
CA LYS A 268 27.48 -9.66 7.85
C LYS A 268 27.27 -8.62 6.73
N GLN A 269 26.31 -8.88 5.82
CA GLN A 269 25.94 -8.03 4.67
C GLN A 269 24.40 -7.85 4.62
N PRO A 270 23.86 -6.92 5.43
CA PRO A 270 22.41 -6.71 5.54
C PRO A 270 21.82 -6.14 4.24
N ILE A 271 22.52 -5.21 3.57
CA ILE A 271 22.06 -4.61 2.32
C ILE A 271 21.90 -5.65 1.21
N ALA A 272 22.90 -6.51 1.01
CA ALA A 272 22.83 -7.57 0.00
C ALA A 272 21.57 -8.43 0.16
N THR A 273 21.30 -8.86 1.40
CA THR A 273 20.12 -9.67 1.73
C THR A 273 18.82 -8.92 1.48
N SER A 274 18.77 -7.64 1.85
CA SER A 274 17.61 -6.78 1.60
C SER A 274 17.36 -6.57 0.11
N THR A 275 18.41 -6.33 -0.68
CA THR A 275 18.32 -6.17 -2.13
C THR A 275 17.77 -7.44 -2.78
N PHE A 276 18.32 -8.61 -2.44
CA PHE A 276 17.80 -9.88 -2.97
C PHE A 276 16.37 -10.16 -2.54
N ALA A 277 16.00 -9.84 -1.29
CA ALA A 277 14.63 -10.01 -0.82
C ALA A 277 13.65 -9.09 -1.58
N ALA A 278 14.02 -7.82 -1.83
CA ALA A 278 13.21 -6.90 -2.61
C ALA A 278 13.05 -7.37 -4.06
N LEU A 279 14.13 -7.83 -4.70
CA LEU A 279 14.07 -8.39 -6.05
C LEU A 279 13.22 -9.67 -6.10
N ALA A 280 13.31 -10.55 -5.10
CA ALA A 280 12.50 -11.76 -5.01
C ALA A 280 11.02 -11.42 -4.83
N LEU A 281 10.68 -10.43 -3.99
CA LEU A 281 9.30 -9.96 -3.81
C LEU A 281 8.73 -9.38 -5.10
N MET A 282 9.51 -8.57 -5.83
CA MET A 282 9.14 -8.06 -7.16
C MET A 282 8.93 -9.18 -8.17
N THR A 283 9.81 -10.18 -8.17
CA THR A 283 9.67 -11.35 -9.06
C THR A 283 8.39 -12.12 -8.73
N LEU A 284 8.12 -12.35 -7.44
CA LEU A 284 6.92 -13.04 -6.96
C LEU A 284 5.65 -12.28 -7.33
N SER A 285 5.64 -10.94 -7.20
CA SER A 285 4.48 -10.11 -7.55
C SER A 285 4.19 -10.14 -9.04
N HIS A 286 5.20 -10.19 -9.90
CA HIS A 286 4.99 -10.14 -11.35
C HIS A 286 4.73 -11.51 -11.98
N THR A 287 5.25 -12.60 -11.40
CA THR A 287 5.14 -13.96 -11.97
C THR A 287 4.01 -14.78 -11.38
N ILE A 288 3.96 -14.90 -10.05
CA ILE A 288 3.03 -15.81 -9.35
C ILE A 288 1.76 -15.05 -8.96
N LEU A 289 1.93 -13.83 -8.44
CA LEU A 289 0.82 -12.99 -8.01
C LEU A 289 0.50 -11.92 -9.06
N GLN A 290 0.39 -12.33 -10.33
CA GLN A 290 0.28 -11.42 -11.47
C GLN A 290 -0.74 -10.26 -11.28
N PRO A 291 -1.93 -10.45 -10.69
CA PRO A 291 -2.85 -9.34 -10.42
C PRO A 291 -2.26 -8.25 -9.49
N VAL A 292 -1.45 -8.65 -8.51
CA VAL A 292 -0.75 -7.73 -7.60
C VAL A 292 0.32 -6.97 -8.35
N GLY A 293 1.15 -7.66 -9.15
CA GLY A 293 2.18 -7.03 -9.98
C GLY A 293 1.61 -6.05 -11.01
N SER A 294 0.51 -6.42 -11.68
CA SER A 294 -0.18 -5.53 -12.62
C SER A 294 -0.79 -4.32 -11.93
N ALA A 295 -1.37 -4.49 -10.73
CA ALA A 295 -1.93 -3.37 -9.97
C ALA A 295 -0.85 -2.38 -9.50
N LEU A 296 0.29 -2.89 -9.04
CA LEU A 296 1.46 -2.07 -8.70
C LEU A 296 1.95 -1.26 -9.90
N THR A 297 2.01 -1.92 -11.07
CA THR A 297 2.40 -1.29 -12.34
C THR A 297 1.37 -0.25 -12.77
N ALA A 298 0.08 -0.55 -12.67
CA ALA A 298 -1.02 0.36 -13.00
C ALA A 298 -0.96 1.65 -12.15
N ASN A 299 -0.75 1.52 -10.84
CA ASN A 299 -0.62 2.66 -9.94
C ASN A 299 0.61 3.52 -10.29
N ALA A 300 1.75 2.89 -10.59
CA ALA A 300 2.95 3.62 -10.99
C ALA A 300 2.75 4.43 -12.29
N LEU A 301 2.07 3.83 -13.28
CA LEU A 301 1.74 4.51 -14.55
C LEU A 301 0.72 5.63 -14.35
N GLN A 302 -0.29 5.42 -13.51
CA GLN A 302 -1.32 6.43 -13.18
C GLN A 302 -0.75 7.62 -12.41
N ILE A 303 0.12 7.38 -11.43
CA ILE A 303 0.84 8.46 -10.70
C ILE A 303 1.62 9.33 -11.69
N SER A 304 2.28 8.69 -12.66
CA SER A 304 3.11 9.39 -13.64
C SER A 304 2.28 10.15 -14.69
N ALA A 305 1.15 9.60 -15.13
CA ALA A 305 0.33 10.18 -16.20
C ALA A 305 -0.68 11.24 -15.72
N SER A 306 -1.28 11.06 -14.55
CA SER A 306 -2.36 11.93 -14.06
C SER A 306 -2.14 12.52 -12.67
N GLY A 307 -1.01 12.23 -12.02
CA GLY A 307 -0.83 12.58 -10.61
C GLY A 307 -1.70 11.75 -9.66
N ALA A 308 -2.09 10.53 -10.08
CA ALA A 308 -2.94 9.60 -9.31
C ALA A 308 -4.40 10.02 -9.14
N ARG A 309 -4.94 10.82 -10.06
CA ARG A 309 -6.37 11.15 -10.09
C ARG A 309 -7.21 9.91 -10.34
N ALA A 310 -8.13 9.61 -9.42
CA ALA A 310 -9.04 8.47 -9.53
C ALA A 310 -10.07 8.66 -10.66
N CYS A 311 -10.47 9.92 -10.88
CA CYS A 311 -11.46 10.34 -11.85
C CYS A 311 -11.02 11.67 -12.46
N ALA A 312 -10.99 11.75 -13.79
CA ALA A 312 -10.56 12.93 -14.53
C ALA A 312 -11.54 13.28 -15.65
N ILE A 313 -11.62 14.56 -15.99
CA ILE A 313 -12.37 15.09 -17.12
C ILE A 313 -11.39 15.78 -18.06
N PHE A 314 -11.57 15.59 -19.37
CA PHE A 314 -10.79 16.26 -20.41
C PHE A 314 -11.58 17.42 -21.01
N GLY A 315 -10.96 18.59 -21.03
CA GLY A 315 -11.30 19.64 -21.99
C GLY A 315 -10.61 19.37 -23.31
N LEU A 316 -11.36 19.29 -24.40
CA LEU A 316 -10.80 19.03 -25.73
C LEU A 316 -10.75 20.33 -26.55
N ASN A 317 -9.64 20.56 -27.25
CA ASN A 317 -9.49 21.65 -28.22
C ASN A 317 -10.16 21.32 -29.56
N THR A 318 -10.21 20.04 -29.91
CA THR A 318 -10.75 19.53 -31.17
C THR A 318 -11.72 18.39 -30.90
N GLN A 319 -12.74 18.26 -31.75
CA GLN A 319 -13.69 17.16 -31.63
C GLN A 319 -13.04 15.86 -32.14
N LEU A 320 -12.99 14.84 -31.29
CA LEU A 320 -12.46 13.52 -31.64
C LEU A 320 -13.59 12.52 -31.86
N SER A 321 -13.65 11.97 -33.08
CA SER A 321 -14.60 10.91 -33.43
C SER A 321 -14.41 9.62 -32.62
N VAL A 322 -13.19 9.37 -32.16
CA VAL A 322 -12.84 8.22 -31.29
C VAL A 322 -13.56 8.27 -29.93
N LEU A 323 -14.00 9.45 -29.51
CA LEU A 323 -14.71 9.66 -28.25
C LEU A 323 -16.23 9.79 -28.42
N ASP A 324 -16.76 9.73 -29.64
CA ASP A 324 -18.21 9.88 -29.90
C ASP A 324 -19.04 8.78 -29.19
N ASP A 325 -18.49 7.56 -29.08
CA ASP A 325 -19.09 6.43 -28.34
C ASP A 325 -19.19 6.66 -26.82
N ILE A 326 -18.47 7.65 -26.29
CA ILE A 326 -18.35 7.97 -24.86
C ILE A 326 -18.76 9.41 -24.60
N ARG A 327 -19.43 10.07 -25.54
CA ARG A 327 -19.92 11.43 -25.39
C ARG A 327 -21.39 11.36 -25.02
N ALA A 328 -21.74 11.69 -23.78
CA ALA A 328 -23.13 11.65 -23.33
C ALA A 328 -23.98 12.78 -23.95
N THR A 329 -23.39 13.95 -24.23
CA THR A 329 -23.97 15.08 -24.99
C THR A 329 -22.88 16.17 -25.16
N PRO A 330 -23.04 17.22 -25.99
CA PRO A 330 -22.06 18.32 -26.09
C PRO A 330 -21.84 19.09 -24.78
N ILE A 331 -22.68 18.87 -23.76
CA ILE A 331 -22.73 19.61 -22.50
C ILE A 331 -22.33 18.73 -21.29
N THR A 332 -22.25 17.39 -21.44
CA THR A 332 -21.94 16.48 -20.33
C THR A 332 -20.60 15.78 -20.56
N SER A 333 -19.68 15.95 -19.60
CA SER A 333 -18.40 15.25 -19.54
C SER A 333 -18.59 13.88 -18.90
N ILE A 334 -18.04 12.83 -19.53
CA ILE A 334 -18.01 11.50 -18.90
C ILE A 334 -16.75 11.41 -18.03
N PRO A 335 -16.85 10.94 -16.79
CA PRO A 335 -15.69 10.72 -15.94
C PRO A 335 -14.78 9.65 -16.56
N LEU A 336 -13.50 9.98 -16.75
CA LEU A 336 -12.48 9.12 -17.33
C LEU A 336 -11.47 8.70 -16.27
N LYS A 337 -10.94 7.48 -16.43
CA LYS A 337 -9.76 6.99 -15.75
C LYS A 337 -8.61 6.97 -16.74
N ILE A 338 -7.59 7.77 -16.46
CA ILE A 338 -6.35 7.79 -17.24
C ILE A 338 -5.52 6.58 -16.81
N LEU A 339 -5.17 5.71 -17.75
CA LEU A 339 -4.44 4.48 -17.47
C LEU A 339 -2.93 4.68 -17.57
N THR A 340 -2.50 5.40 -18.60
CA THR A 340 -1.11 5.75 -18.86
C THR A 340 -1.04 6.86 -19.91
N GLU A 341 0.10 7.51 -20.00
CA GLU A 341 0.49 8.40 -21.08
C GLU A 341 1.73 7.78 -21.75
N ALA A 342 1.66 7.55 -23.05
CA ALA A 342 2.78 7.04 -23.84
C ALA A 342 2.69 7.59 -25.27
N ASP A 343 3.83 7.87 -25.87
CA ASP A 343 3.94 8.29 -27.28
C ASP A 343 2.98 9.42 -27.67
N SER A 344 2.93 10.48 -26.86
CA SER A 344 2.04 11.66 -27.07
C SER A 344 0.54 11.34 -27.07
N GLN A 345 0.13 10.22 -26.48
CA GLN A 345 -1.27 9.84 -26.35
C GLN A 345 -1.61 9.44 -24.91
N TYR A 346 -2.77 9.91 -24.44
CA TYR A 346 -3.41 9.40 -23.24
C TYR A 346 -4.22 8.15 -23.57
N VAL A 347 -4.01 7.11 -22.78
CA VAL A 347 -4.85 5.92 -22.83
C VAL A 347 -5.88 6.00 -21.71
N VAL A 348 -7.15 6.12 -22.07
CA VAL A 348 -8.24 6.37 -21.11
C VAL A 348 -9.33 5.30 -21.20
N ARG A 349 -10.07 5.17 -20.10
CA ARG A 349 -11.23 4.28 -19.97
C ARG A 349 -12.34 5.00 -19.21
N PRO A 350 -13.63 4.79 -19.51
CA PRO A 350 -14.72 5.37 -18.72
C PRO A 350 -14.66 4.88 -17.27
N HIS A 351 -14.68 5.82 -16.33
CA HIS A 351 -14.64 5.53 -14.89
C HIS A 351 -15.92 4.78 -14.46
N GLY A 352 -15.79 3.82 -13.55
CA GLY A 352 -16.93 3.04 -13.03
C GLY A 352 -17.49 1.96 -13.97
N THR A 353 -16.92 1.77 -15.17
CA THR A 353 -17.36 0.70 -16.09
C THR A 353 -16.52 -0.56 -15.95
N SER A 354 -17.15 -1.74 -16.06
CA SER A 354 -16.47 -3.05 -16.11
C SER A 354 -15.83 -3.36 -17.48
N SER A 355 -16.10 -2.51 -18.47
CA SER A 355 -15.58 -2.64 -19.83
C SER A 355 -14.07 -2.38 -19.84
N LYS A 356 -13.29 -3.32 -20.39
CA LYS A 356 -11.86 -3.14 -20.60
C LYS A 356 -11.51 -2.36 -21.87
N LYS A 357 -12.50 -1.81 -22.58
CA LYS A 357 -12.26 -0.94 -23.75
C LYS A 357 -11.39 0.25 -23.34
N THR A 358 -10.43 0.59 -24.19
CA THR A 358 -9.51 1.71 -24.00
C THR A 358 -9.57 2.61 -25.21
N TYR A 359 -9.42 3.90 -24.98
CA TYR A 359 -9.48 4.94 -26.00
C TYR A 359 -8.16 5.70 -25.98
N PHE A 360 -7.70 6.06 -27.17
CA PHE A 360 -6.45 6.77 -27.40
C PHE A 360 -6.77 8.21 -27.72
N VAL A 361 -6.35 9.13 -26.85
CA VAL A 361 -6.57 10.57 -26.99
C VAL A 361 -5.21 11.22 -27.21
N PRO A 362 -4.94 11.83 -28.36
CA PRO A 362 -3.73 12.60 -28.59
C PRO A 362 -3.60 13.72 -27.56
N THR A 363 -2.41 13.88 -27.00
CA THR A 363 -2.09 14.93 -26.01
C THR A 363 -2.37 16.33 -26.55
N GLU A 364 -2.12 16.57 -27.84
CA GLU A 364 -2.40 17.83 -28.53
C GLU A 364 -3.90 18.21 -28.60
N ALA A 365 -4.79 17.21 -28.54
CA ALA A 365 -6.22 17.44 -28.53
C ALA A 365 -6.76 17.82 -27.16
N VAL A 366 -5.98 17.61 -26.09
CA VAL A 366 -6.38 17.89 -24.71
C VAL A 366 -5.95 19.30 -24.33
N ALA A 367 -6.93 20.16 -24.08
CA ALA A 367 -6.74 21.53 -23.62
C ALA A 367 -6.40 21.61 -22.13
N TRP A 368 -7.11 20.83 -21.32
CA TRP A 368 -6.97 20.80 -19.87
C TRP A 368 -7.48 19.48 -19.30
N ILE A 369 -7.01 19.13 -18.10
CA ILE A 369 -7.42 17.94 -17.35
C ILE A 369 -7.81 18.40 -15.95
N ASP A 370 -9.05 18.12 -15.54
CA ASP A 370 -9.55 18.45 -14.21
C ASP A 370 -10.08 17.22 -13.47
N ASP A 371 -10.24 17.32 -12.17
CA ASP A 371 -10.83 16.27 -11.34
C ASP A 371 -12.36 16.25 -11.52
N CYS A 372 -12.96 15.08 -11.31
CA CYS A 372 -14.42 14.98 -11.25
C CYS A 372 -14.90 15.67 -9.97
N SER A 373 -15.40 16.91 -10.06
CA SER A 373 -16.06 17.55 -8.93
C SER A 373 -17.21 16.66 -8.43
N PRO A 374 -17.28 16.33 -7.13
CA PRO A 374 -18.50 15.78 -6.58
C PRO A 374 -19.62 16.81 -6.78
N PRO A 375 -20.87 16.39 -7.05
CA PRO A 375 -21.98 17.33 -7.07
C PRO A 375 -22.03 18.03 -5.70
N ASN A 376 -21.80 19.34 -5.68
CA ASN A 376 -21.99 20.13 -4.48
C ASN A 376 -23.48 20.08 -4.11
N PRO A 377 -23.87 19.65 -2.89
CA PRO A 377 -25.28 19.63 -2.47
C PRO A 377 -25.83 21.03 -2.16
N GLY A 378 -25.43 22.05 -2.93
CA GLY A 378 -25.81 23.44 -2.68
C GLY A 378 -25.76 24.39 -3.88
N GLU A 379 -25.34 23.93 -5.06
CA GLU A 379 -25.42 24.75 -6.27
C GLU A 379 -26.72 24.38 -6.98
N LYS A 380 -27.73 25.21 -6.75
CA LYS A 380 -29.00 25.13 -7.47
C LYS A 380 -28.70 25.30 -8.96
N ASP A 381 -29.28 24.42 -9.76
CA ASP A 381 -29.55 24.69 -11.17
C ASP A 381 -30.31 26.01 -11.27
N ASP A 382 -29.60 27.12 -11.49
CA ASP A 382 -30.20 28.29 -12.11
C ASP A 382 -30.34 27.96 -13.60
N GLY A 383 -31.44 27.26 -13.90
CA GLY A 383 -31.99 27.18 -15.23
C GLY A 383 -32.19 28.59 -15.77
N SER A 384 -31.45 28.94 -16.81
CA SER A 384 -31.88 29.94 -17.78
C SER A 384 -32.21 29.22 -19.08
N GLU A 385 -33.32 28.49 -19.05
CA GLU A 385 -34.20 28.44 -20.21
C GLU A 385 -34.84 29.81 -20.35
N GLY A 386 -34.59 30.46 -21.48
CA GLY A 386 -35.24 31.70 -21.88
C GLY A 386 -35.44 31.68 -23.38
N GLU A 387 -36.52 31.04 -23.82
CA GLU A 387 -37.07 31.12 -25.18
C GLU A 387 -38.52 31.70 -25.09
N PRO A 388 -39.20 32.10 -26.20
CA PRO A 388 -39.14 33.40 -26.87
C PRO A 388 -40.50 34.19 -26.88
N GLY A 389 -40.48 35.44 -27.37
CA GLY A 389 -41.67 36.27 -27.69
C GLY A 389 -41.95 37.38 -26.66
N GLU A 390 -42.51 38.56 -26.93
CA GLU A 390 -43.15 39.19 -28.08
C GLU A 390 -43.29 40.70 -27.73
N LYS A 391 -43.32 41.58 -28.73
CA LYS A 391 -43.50 43.04 -28.61
C LYS A 391 -44.73 43.44 -27.77
N LYS A 392 -44.61 44.48 -26.93
CA LYS A 392 -45.66 45.51 -26.82
C LYS A 392 -45.13 46.87 -26.37
N ASP A 393 -45.52 47.83 -27.19
CA ASP A 393 -45.31 49.27 -27.19
C ASP A 393 -46.25 49.97 -26.18
N LYS A 394 -45.74 50.98 -25.44
CA LYS A 394 -46.36 52.31 -25.23
C LYS A 394 -45.63 53.17 -24.20
N THR A 395 -45.22 54.37 -24.67
CA THR A 395 -45.37 55.73 -24.10
C THR A 395 -45.31 55.94 -22.57
N ASP A 396 -44.72 56.98 -22.01
CA ASP A 396 -44.36 58.33 -22.44
C ASP A 396 -43.40 58.88 -21.36
N HIS A 397 -42.36 59.64 -21.74
CA HIS A 397 -41.99 60.93 -21.14
C HIS A 397 -40.67 61.42 -21.73
N GLN A 398 -40.79 62.41 -22.62
CA GLN A 398 -39.75 63.36 -22.98
C GLN A 398 -39.46 64.27 -21.77
N PRO A 399 -38.28 64.91 -21.70
CA PRO A 399 -38.25 66.28 -22.21
C PRO A 399 -36.99 66.68 -22.98
N GLN A 400 -37.27 67.50 -23.99
CA GLN A 400 -36.52 68.66 -24.48
C GLN A 400 -35.09 68.48 -25.00
N GLU A 401 -35.05 68.53 -26.32
CA GLU A 401 -33.94 68.97 -27.16
C GLU A 401 -33.77 70.49 -27.05
N GLN A 402 -32.52 70.91 -26.89
CA GLN A 402 -32.06 72.28 -27.08
C GLN A 402 -31.02 72.23 -28.21
N ASP A 403 -31.44 72.50 -29.44
CA ASP A 403 -30.78 73.46 -30.33
C ASP A 403 -31.46 73.57 -31.72
N ARG A 404 -31.86 74.82 -32.00
CA ARG A 404 -32.20 75.50 -33.28
C ARG A 404 -33.41 75.09 -34.12
#